data_AF-A0A6N7M725-F1
#
_entry.id   AF-A0A6N7M725-F1
#
_cell.length_a   1.000
_cell.length_b   1.000
_cell.length_c   1.000
_cell.angle_alpha   90.00
_cell.angle_beta   90.00
_cell.angle_gamma   90.00
#
_symmetry.space_group_name_H-M   'P 1'
#
loop_
_entity.id
_entity.type
_entity.pdbx_description
1 polymer ?
#
loop_
_entity_poly.entity_id
_entity_poly.type
_entity_poly.pdbx_seq_one_letter_code
_entity_poly.pdbx_strand_id
1 'polypeptide(L)'
;MGNKKVDLHLCDGCAQKHGITTADDKIEVSIPDLLIGLVARNKERGPMPAKCTHCGRSWQEIKKRQKVGCSECYAVFNQPIRALLSKNRQNRDHQGKYPRRLLPYKTFLVDVLKLKEELKAALKCEDYETAASLRDRIQKLECFPRVDNG
;
A
#
# COMPACT_ATOMS: atom_id res chain seq x y z
N MET A 1 -0.66 23.07 -25.70
CA MET A 1 -0.34 21.79 -25.03
C MET A 1 1.05 21.35 -25.47
N GLY A 2 2.06 21.48 -24.60
CA GLY A 2 3.47 21.27 -24.94
C GLY A 2 3.87 19.80 -24.90
N ASN A 3 4.46 19.31 -25.99
CA ASN A 3 5.00 17.96 -26.09
C ASN A 3 6.36 17.92 -25.37
N LYS A 4 6.42 17.33 -24.17
CA LYS A 4 7.66 17.21 -23.39
C LYS A 4 8.52 16.08 -23.96
N LYS A 5 9.58 16.44 -24.69
CA LYS A 5 10.63 15.50 -25.11
C LYS A 5 11.56 15.23 -23.94
N VAL A 6 11.95 13.97 -23.76
CA VAL A 6 12.90 13.52 -22.73
C VAL A 6 14.00 12.75 -23.43
N ASP A 7 15.22 13.28 -23.37
CA ASP A 7 16.40 12.67 -23.98
C ASP A 7 17.14 11.82 -22.95
N LEU A 8 17.50 10.59 -23.32
CA LEU A 8 18.14 9.60 -22.45
C LEU A 8 19.47 9.16 -23.07
N HIS A 9 20.57 9.41 -22.38
CA HIS A 9 21.92 9.00 -22.81
C HIS A 9 22.36 7.77 -22.01
N LEU A 10 22.47 6.62 -22.69
CA LEU A 10 22.92 5.35 -22.11
C LEU A 10 24.24 4.94 -22.76
N CYS A 11 25.16 4.35 -21.99
CA CYS A 11 26.30 3.63 -22.56
C CYS A 11 25.84 2.26 -23.09
N ASP A 12 26.64 1.62 -23.95
CA ASP A 12 26.29 0.35 -24.60
C ASP A 12 25.88 -0.75 -23.59
N GLY A 13 26.62 -0.87 -22.49
CA GLY A 13 26.31 -1.84 -21.45
C GLY A 13 25.01 -1.55 -20.68
N CYS A 14 24.56 -0.29 -20.62
CA CYS A 14 23.27 0.09 -20.06
C CYS A 14 22.14 -0.08 -21.09
N ALA A 15 22.39 0.21 -22.37
CA ALA A 15 21.43 0.02 -23.44
C ALA A 15 21.00 -1.45 -23.57
N GLN A 16 21.97 -2.37 -23.62
CA GLN A 16 21.70 -3.81 -23.73
C GLN A 16 20.89 -4.35 -22.54
N LYS A 17 21.18 -3.89 -21.32
CA LYS A 17 20.42 -4.28 -20.11
C LYS A 17 18.96 -3.82 -20.14
N HIS A 18 18.66 -2.77 -20.89
CA HIS A 18 17.32 -2.24 -21.07
C HIS A 18 16.65 -2.72 -22.37
N GLY A 19 17.20 -3.74 -23.04
CA GLY A 19 16.63 -4.32 -24.27
C GLY A 19 16.81 -3.46 -25.51
N ILE A 20 17.72 -2.47 -25.45
CA ILE A 20 18.11 -1.64 -26.59
C ILE A 20 19.37 -2.27 -27.18
N THR A 21 19.19 -3.11 -28.19
CA THR A 21 20.28 -3.73 -28.93
C THR A 21 20.63 -2.90 -30.16
N THR A 22 21.92 -2.85 -30.51
CA THR A 22 22.45 -2.14 -31.68
C THR A 22 22.54 -3.03 -32.93
N ALA A 23 22.13 -4.30 -32.82
CA ALA A 23 22.37 -5.33 -33.84
C ALA A 23 21.30 -5.36 -34.94
N ASP A 24 20.12 -4.79 -34.69
CA ASP A 24 19.07 -4.58 -35.67
C ASP A 24 18.28 -3.34 -35.19
N ASP A 25 17.79 -2.50 -36.09
CA ASP A 25 16.99 -1.29 -35.80
C ASP A 25 15.60 -1.61 -35.18
N LYS A 26 15.55 -2.53 -34.22
CA LYS A 26 14.37 -2.98 -33.49
C LYS A 26 14.54 -2.68 -32.02
N ILE A 27 13.81 -1.66 -31.57
CA ILE A 27 13.62 -1.36 -30.16
C ILE A 27 12.65 -2.41 -29.62
N GLU A 28 13.16 -3.53 -29.09
CA GLU A 28 12.38 -4.52 -28.33
C GLU A 28 12.14 -4.06 -26.88
N VAL A 29 11.85 -2.78 -26.70
CA VAL A 29 11.64 -2.20 -25.37
C VAL A 29 10.15 -2.25 -25.07
N SER A 30 9.78 -3.08 -24.11
CA SER A 30 8.45 -3.06 -23.49
C SER A 30 8.24 -1.67 -22.87
N ILE A 31 7.42 -0.85 -23.53
CA ILE A 31 7.02 0.50 -23.06
C ILE A 31 6.57 0.48 -21.59
N PRO A 32 5.82 -0.53 -21.10
CA PRO A 32 5.52 -0.67 -19.67
C PRO A 32 6.75 -0.69 -18.76
N ASP A 33 7.80 -1.43 -19.12
CA ASP A 33 9.01 -1.57 -18.30
C ASP A 33 9.83 -0.26 -18.25
N LEU A 34 9.87 0.47 -19.37
CA LEU A 34 10.48 1.79 -19.44
C LEU A 34 9.72 2.81 -18.56
N LEU A 35 8.39 2.79 -18.63
CA LEU A 35 7.53 3.65 -17.81
C LEU A 35 7.68 3.35 -16.31
N ILE A 36 7.81 2.08 -15.92
CA ILE A 36 8.06 1.67 -14.53
C ILE A 36 9.39 2.26 -14.02
N GLY A 37 10.45 2.23 -14.85
CA GLY A 37 11.75 2.82 -14.52
C GLY A 37 11.70 4.34 -14.32
N LEU A 38 10.92 5.05 -15.14
CA LEU A 38 10.75 6.51 -15.05
C LEU A 38 9.91 6.93 -13.84
N VAL A 39 8.80 6.25 -13.57
CA VAL A 39 7.95 6.53 -12.40
C VAL A 39 8.68 6.23 -11.08
N ALA A 40 9.60 5.25 -11.07
CA ALA A 40 10.40 4.94 -9.90
C ALA A 40 11.41 6.04 -9.51
N ARG A 41 11.87 6.87 -10.48
CA ARG A 41 12.83 7.97 -10.25
C ARG A 41 12.22 9.22 -9.60
N ASN A 42 10.91 9.44 -9.72
CA ASN A 42 10.23 10.64 -9.15
C ASN A 42 9.93 10.55 -7.64
N LYS A 43 10.42 9.53 -6.94
CA LYS A 43 10.45 9.52 -5.48
C LYS A 43 11.88 9.70 -5.05
N GLU A 44 12.30 10.96 -4.89
CA GLU A 44 13.45 11.27 -4.05
C GLU A 44 13.21 10.63 -2.69
N ARG A 45 13.98 9.59 -2.42
CA ARG A 45 14.01 8.90 -1.15
C ARG A 45 15.46 8.92 -0.74
N GLY A 46 15.71 9.52 0.43
CA GLY A 46 17.05 9.54 1.03
C GLY A 46 17.68 8.15 1.00
N PRO A 47 19.02 8.06 0.96
CA PRO A 47 19.74 6.82 0.74
C PRO A 47 19.26 5.76 1.73
N MET A 48 18.56 4.76 1.20
CA MET A 48 18.12 3.64 2.00
C MET A 48 19.36 2.86 2.42
N PRO A 49 19.56 2.56 3.72
CA PRO A 49 20.68 1.75 4.15
C PRO A 49 20.67 0.40 3.43
N ALA A 50 21.82 0.01 2.87
CA ALA A 50 21.93 -1.19 2.05
C ALA A 50 21.69 -2.49 2.86
N LYS A 51 21.94 -2.45 4.18
CA LYS A 51 21.85 -3.58 5.11
C LYS A 51 21.27 -3.14 6.47
N CYS A 52 20.62 -4.06 7.17
CA CYS A 52 20.23 -3.87 8.56
C CYS A 52 21.47 -3.89 9.46
N THR A 53 21.62 -2.88 10.32
CA THR A 53 22.73 -2.79 11.28
C THR A 53 22.69 -3.90 12.33
N HIS A 54 21.51 -4.44 12.65
CA HIS A 54 21.36 -5.47 13.68
C HIS A 54 21.57 -6.91 13.16
N CYS A 55 21.03 -7.26 11.99
CA CYS A 55 21.11 -8.63 11.47
C CYS A 55 21.88 -8.78 10.15
N GLY A 56 22.43 -7.70 9.61
CA GLY A 56 23.26 -7.69 8.39
C GLY A 56 22.53 -7.93 7.08
N ARG A 57 21.24 -8.30 7.10
CA ARG A 57 20.48 -8.62 5.88
C ARG A 57 20.26 -7.38 5.02
N SER A 58 20.47 -7.55 3.71
CA SER A 58 20.16 -6.53 2.71
C SER A 58 18.68 -6.51 2.33
N TRP A 59 18.23 -5.38 1.76
CA TRP A 59 16.87 -5.32 1.19
C TRP A 59 16.65 -6.35 0.08
N GLN A 60 17.67 -6.62 -0.74
CA GLN A 60 17.59 -7.60 -1.83
C GLN A 60 17.34 -9.03 -1.29
N GLU A 61 18.00 -9.41 -0.19
CA GLU A 61 17.77 -10.71 0.46
C GLU A 61 16.36 -10.81 1.04
N ILE A 62 15.88 -9.75 1.70
CA ILE A 62 14.52 -9.70 2.27
C ILE A 62 13.49 -9.82 1.14
N LYS A 63 13.68 -9.10 0.02
CA LYS A 63 12.80 -9.16 -1.15
C LYS A 63 12.82 -10.55 -1.81
N LYS A 64 13.99 -11.19 -1.93
CA LYS A 64 14.11 -12.53 -2.52
C LYS A 64 13.48 -13.61 -1.66
N ARG A 65 13.68 -13.54 -0.34
CA ARG A 65 13.17 -14.55 0.62
C ARG A 65 11.76 -14.27 1.12
N GLN A 66 11.21 -13.07 0.87
CA GLN A 66 9.94 -12.58 1.43
C GLN A 66 9.89 -12.69 2.97
N LYS A 67 11.05 -12.64 3.63
CA LYS A 67 11.19 -12.81 5.08
C LYS A 67 12.17 -11.79 5.66
N VAL A 68 11.74 -11.09 6.69
CA VAL A 68 12.57 -10.14 7.46
C VAL A 68 13.54 -10.89 8.39
N GLY A 69 14.64 -10.24 8.77
CA GLY A 69 15.69 -10.85 9.59
C GLY A 69 15.53 -10.65 11.10
N CYS A 70 15.14 -9.47 11.53
CA CYS A 70 14.91 -9.12 12.94
C CYS A 70 13.85 -8.01 13.03
N SER A 71 13.48 -7.59 14.24
CA SER A 71 12.55 -6.48 14.47
C SER A 71 13.03 -5.17 13.84
N GLU A 72 14.33 -4.87 13.93
CA GLU A 72 14.93 -3.64 13.40
C GLU A 72 14.78 -3.51 11.88
N CYS A 73 14.62 -4.62 11.16
CA CYS A 73 14.34 -4.60 9.73
C CYS A 73 13.04 -3.83 9.39
N TYR A 74 12.06 -3.79 10.28
CA TYR A 74 10.82 -3.03 10.06
C TYR A 74 11.02 -1.52 10.16
N ALA A 75 11.96 -1.06 10.97
CA ALA A 75 12.32 0.35 11.07
C ALA A 75 13.19 0.76 9.87
N VAL A 76 14.27 0.01 9.65
CA VAL A 76 15.26 0.25 8.58
C VAL A 76 14.63 0.15 7.18
N PHE A 77 13.81 -0.87 6.94
CA PHE A 77 13.18 -1.12 5.64
C PHE A 77 11.68 -0.83 5.61
N ASN A 78 11.21 0.09 6.45
CA ASN A 78 9.79 0.39 6.64
C ASN A 78 9.02 0.57 5.33
N GLN A 79 9.44 1.52 4.50
CA GLN A 79 8.70 1.88 3.30
C GLN A 79 8.59 0.74 2.28
N PRO A 80 9.68 0.04 1.90
CA PRO A 80 9.54 -1.05 0.94
C PRO A 80 8.92 -2.32 1.56
N ILE A 81 9.05 -2.57 2.87
CA ILE A 81 8.27 -3.62 3.54
C ILE A 81 6.77 -3.29 3.46
N ARG A 82 6.36 -2.04 3.75
CA ARG A 82 4.97 -1.61 3.60
C ARG A 82 4.48 -1.78 2.17
N ALA A 83 5.29 -1.42 1.17
CA ALA A 83 4.95 -1.60 -0.24
C ALA A 83 4.76 -3.09 -0.60
N LEU A 84 5.68 -3.96 -0.15
CA LEU A 84 5.60 -5.41 -0.32
C LEU A 84 4.34 -5.99 0.34
N LEU A 85 4.02 -5.57 1.57
CA LEU A 85 2.80 -5.97 2.27
C LEU A 85 1.53 -5.41 1.62
N SER A 86 1.58 -4.23 1.01
CA SER A 86 0.42 -3.64 0.33
C SER A 86 0.08 -4.34 -0.99
N LYS A 87 1.09 -4.84 -1.72
CA LYS A 87 0.89 -5.50 -3.02
C LYS A 87 0.13 -6.83 -2.89
N ASN A 88 0.24 -7.47 -1.73
CA ASN A 88 -0.42 -8.75 -1.44
C ASN A 88 -1.74 -8.61 -0.66
N ARG A 89 -2.25 -7.38 -0.45
CA ARG A 89 -3.53 -7.14 0.24
C ARG A 89 -4.68 -6.95 -0.76
N GLN A 90 -5.04 -7.99 -1.49
CA GLN A 90 -6.47 -8.19 -1.79
C GLN A 90 -7.10 -8.68 -0.48
N ASN A 91 -8.13 -8.00 0.01
CA ASN A 91 -8.73 -8.15 1.33
C ASN A 91 -7.89 -7.62 2.51
N ARG A 92 -8.08 -6.33 2.83
CA ARG A 92 -7.88 -5.81 4.19
C ARG A 92 -8.96 -6.25 5.17
N ASP A 93 -10.04 -6.83 4.65
CA ASP A 93 -11.17 -7.32 5.44
C ASP A 93 -11.01 -8.80 5.77
N HIS A 94 -11.10 -9.12 7.06
CA HIS A 94 -11.15 -10.49 7.53
C HIS A 94 -12.43 -11.16 7.02
N GLN A 95 -12.33 -12.05 6.02
CA GLN A 95 -13.45 -12.89 5.56
C GLN A 95 -13.56 -14.23 6.29
N GLY A 96 -12.74 -14.45 7.33
CA GLY A 96 -12.74 -15.66 8.14
C GLY A 96 -13.83 -15.70 9.21
N LYS A 97 -13.98 -16.86 9.85
CA LYS A 97 -14.94 -17.06 10.94
C LYS A 97 -14.63 -16.12 12.10
N TYR A 98 -15.60 -15.30 12.47
CA TYR A 98 -15.45 -14.38 13.60
C TYR A 98 -15.54 -15.16 14.93
N PRO A 99 -14.62 -14.94 15.89
CA PRO A 99 -14.65 -15.64 17.17
C PRO A 99 -15.97 -15.41 17.90
N ARG A 100 -16.62 -16.49 18.37
CA ARG A 100 -17.94 -16.41 19.02
C ARG A 100 -17.96 -15.45 20.22
N ARG A 101 -16.88 -15.40 20.99
CA ARG A 101 -16.72 -14.50 22.16
C ARG A 101 -16.75 -13.02 21.79
N LEU A 102 -16.39 -12.68 20.55
CA LEU A 102 -16.36 -11.30 20.09
C LEU A 102 -17.67 -10.88 19.42
N LEU A 103 -18.62 -11.80 19.17
CA LEU A 103 -19.88 -11.50 18.48
C LEU A 103 -20.65 -10.30 19.09
N PRO A 104 -20.72 -10.14 20.43
CA PRO A 104 -21.36 -8.96 21.03
C PRO A 104 -20.68 -7.64 20.65
N TYR A 105 -19.38 -7.67 20.39
CA TYR A 105 -18.58 -6.50 20.01
C TYR A 105 -18.53 -6.29 18.49
N LYS A 106 -19.08 -7.20 17.68
CA LYS A 106 -19.05 -7.10 16.21
C LYS A 106 -19.74 -5.81 15.72
N THR A 107 -20.89 -5.50 16.30
CA THR A 107 -21.66 -4.29 15.99
C THR A 107 -20.81 -3.04 16.17
N PHE A 108 -20.05 -2.97 17.25
CA PHE A 108 -19.18 -1.83 17.53
C PHE A 108 -17.88 -1.84 16.72
N LEU A 109 -17.19 -2.98 16.65
CA LEU A 109 -15.86 -3.08 16.04
C LEU A 109 -15.88 -3.04 14.52
N VAL A 110 -16.98 -3.48 13.89
CA VAL A 110 -17.07 -3.60 12.43
C VAL A 110 -18.16 -2.70 11.88
N ASP A 111 -19.38 -2.79 12.42
CA ASP A 111 -20.53 -2.13 11.79
C ASP A 111 -20.49 -0.59 12.00
N VAL A 112 -20.10 -0.11 13.19
CA VAL A 112 -19.91 1.34 13.44
C VAL A 112 -18.79 1.92 12.57
N LEU A 113 -17.68 1.20 12.38
CA LEU A 113 -16.59 1.67 11.52
C LEU A 113 -17.04 1.82 10.06
N LYS A 114 -17.79 0.85 9.54
CA LYS A 114 -18.36 0.91 8.19
C LYS A 114 -19.34 2.07 8.04
N LEU A 115 -20.27 2.24 8.99
CA LEU A 115 -21.21 3.35 8.98
C LEU A 115 -20.51 4.71 9.02
N LYS A 116 -19.38 4.83 9.74
CA LYS A 116 -18.55 6.05 9.76
C LYS A 116 -17.86 6.31 8.41
N GLU A 117 -17.46 5.28 7.68
CA GLU A 117 -16.93 5.42 6.32
C GLU A 117 -18.02 5.85 5.34
N GLU A 118 -19.21 5.23 5.41
CA GLU A 118 -20.39 5.60 4.62
C GLU A 118 -20.82 7.05 4.89
N LEU A 119 -20.83 7.47 6.16
CA LEU A 119 -21.13 8.85 6.54
C LEU A 119 -20.17 9.84 5.89
N LYS A 120 -18.86 9.53 5.89
CA LYS A 120 -17.85 10.38 5.24
C LYS A 120 -18.04 10.44 3.73
N ALA A 121 -18.50 9.35 3.11
CA ALA A 121 -18.82 9.33 1.68
C ALA A 121 -20.07 10.18 1.39
N ALA A 122 -21.15 10.04 2.16
CA ALA A 122 -22.37 10.83 2.01
C ALA A 122 -22.09 12.34 2.14
N LEU A 123 -21.31 12.75 3.16
CA LEU A 123 -20.89 14.14 3.34
C LEU A 123 -20.07 14.70 2.17
N LYS A 124 -19.21 13.87 1.55
CA LYS A 124 -18.44 14.28 0.36
C LYS A 124 -19.31 14.47 -0.88
N CYS A 125 -20.42 13.75 -0.96
CA CYS A 125 -21.37 13.83 -2.07
C CYS A 125 -22.50 14.83 -1.79
N GLU A 126 -22.42 15.60 -0.70
CA GLU A 126 -23.45 16.56 -0.26
C GLU A 126 -24.85 15.94 -0.04
N ASP A 127 -24.90 14.63 0.22
CA ASP A 127 -26.13 13.92 0.53
C ASP A 127 -26.42 14.01 2.04
N TYR A 128 -27.02 15.13 2.44
CA TYR A 128 -27.27 15.45 3.84
C TYR A 128 -28.38 14.58 4.47
N GLU A 129 -29.31 14.07 3.66
CA GLU A 129 -30.39 13.22 4.14
C GLU A 129 -29.86 11.85 4.57
N THR A 130 -29.04 11.21 3.72
CA THR A 130 -28.40 9.95 4.09
C THR A 130 -27.38 10.14 5.20
N ALA A 131 -26.62 11.25 5.21
CA ALA A 131 -25.70 11.58 6.29
C ALA A 131 -26.41 11.70 7.65
N ALA A 132 -27.59 12.34 7.69
CA ALA A 132 -28.38 12.44 8.92
C ALA A 132 -28.83 11.06 9.42
N SER A 133 -29.37 10.21 8.52
CA SER A 133 -29.80 8.84 8.86
C SER A 133 -28.65 7.96 9.35
N LEU A 134 -27.48 8.05 8.71
CA LEU A 134 -26.27 7.32 9.10
C LEU A 134 -25.77 7.76 10.48
N ARG A 135 -25.77 9.07 10.76
CA ARG A 135 -25.41 9.62 12.08
C ARG A 135 -26.31 9.09 13.18
N ASP A 136 -27.63 9.10 12.97
CA ASP A 136 -28.59 8.62 13.96
C ASP A 136 -28.42 7.11 14.21
N ARG A 137 -28.10 6.35 13.16
CA ARG A 137 -27.82 4.92 13.26
C ARG A 137 -26.53 4.63 14.04
N ILE A 138 -25.48 5.42 13.82
CA ILE A 138 -24.23 5.33 14.59
C ILE A 138 -24.51 5.62 16.07
N GLN A 139 -25.26 6.69 16.36
CA GLN A 139 -25.60 7.05 17.74
C GLN A 139 -26.39 5.95 18.47
N LYS A 140 -27.35 5.32 17.80
CA LYS A 140 -28.09 4.17 18.36
C LYS A 140 -27.19 2.98 18.68
N LEU A 141 -26.22 2.69 17.83
CA LEU A 141 -25.28 1.58 18.02
C LEU A 141 -24.22 1.88 19.11
N GLU A 142 -23.81 3.14 19.26
CA GLU A 142 -22.88 3.57 20.32
C GLU A 142 -23.55 3.75 21.69
N CYS A 143 -24.88 3.96 21.72
CA CYS A 143 -25.65 4.12 22.96
C CYS A 143 -26.04 2.79 23.64
N PHE A 144 -25.90 1.64 22.95
CA PHE A 144 -26.12 0.33 23.56
C PHE A 144 -24.92 0.01 24.48
N PRO A 145 -25.13 -0.30 25.77
CA PRO A 145 -24.15 -0.09 26.82
C PRO A 145 -22.85 -0.87 26.59
N ARG A 146 -21.73 -0.18 26.87
CA ARG A 146 -20.46 -0.83 27.20
C ARG A 146 -20.73 -1.73 28.40
N VAL A 147 -20.64 -3.04 28.20
CA VAL A 147 -20.45 -3.94 29.33
C VAL A 147 -19.04 -3.68 29.82
N ASP A 148 -18.93 -2.80 30.81
CA ASP A 148 -17.71 -2.58 31.57
C ASP A 148 -17.36 -3.92 32.23
N ASN A 149 -16.28 -4.55 31.77
CA ASN A 149 -15.76 -5.75 32.41
C ASN A 149 -15.09 -5.31 33.71
N GLY A 150 -15.77 -5.57 34.84
CA GLY A 150 -15.11 -5.75 36.13
C GLY A 150 -14.16 -6.93 36.11
#